data_AF-A0A143CC79-F1
#
_entry.id   AF-A0A143CC79-F1
#
_cell.length_a   1.000
_cell.length_b   1.000
_cell.length_c   1.000
_cell.angle_alpha   90.00
_cell.angle_beta   90.00
_cell.angle_gamma   90.00
#
_symmetry.space_group_name_H-M   'P 1'
#
loop_
_entity.id
_entity.type
_entity.pdbx_description
1 polymer ?
#
loop_
_entity_poly.entity_id
_entity_poly.type
_entity_poly.pdbx_seq_one_letter_code
_entity_poly.pdbx_strand_id
1 'polypeptide(L)' 'MAATAVEDPRYGKVTAVRLTRGKEDKPVWSVGVTTIRPENTHIYQVDAVTGEVVRSRTTKPGPPPSATASPVERR' A
#
# COMPACT_ATOMS: atom_id res chain seq x y z
N MET A 1 39.97 -0.54 7.35
CA MET A 1 38.91 -0.04 6.44
C MET A 1 37.60 -0.66 6.92
N ALA A 2 36.64 0.15 7.36
CA ALA A 2 35.33 -0.36 7.75
C ALA A 2 34.45 -0.42 6.49
N ALA A 3 33.99 -1.62 6.13
CA ALA A 3 32.99 -1.77 5.08
C ALA A 3 31.68 -1.13 5.58
N THR A 4 31.24 -0.05 4.92
CA THR A 4 29.86 0.42 5.04
C THR A 4 28.96 -0.72 4.61
N ALA A 5 28.24 -1.31 5.57
CA ALA A 5 27.20 -2.28 5.26
C ALA A 5 26.25 -1.62 4.25
N VAL A 6 26.17 -2.20 3.05
CA VAL A 6 25.13 -1.83 2.10
C VAL A 6 23.82 -2.19 2.79
N GLU A 7 23.06 -1.19 3.24
CA GLU A 7 21.72 -1.44 3.74
C GLU A 7 20.96 -2.14 2.63
N ASP A 8 20.53 -3.39 2.88
CA ASP A 8 19.74 -4.15 1.91
C ASP A 8 18.54 -3.27 1.53
N PRO A 9 18.45 -2.83 0.27
CA PRO A 9 17.43 -1.89 -0.12
C PRO A 9 16.08 -2.56 0.11
N ARG A 10 15.32 -2.05 1.08
CA ARG A 10 13.96 -2.50 1.40
C ARG A 10 13.05 -2.11 0.24
N TYR A 11 13.09 -2.87 -0.84
CA TYR A 11 12.21 -2.66 -1.97
C TYR A 11 10.80 -3.12 -1.61
N GLY A 12 9.85 -2.22 -1.81
CA GLY A 12 8.42 -2.49 -1.73
C GLY A 12 7.82 -2.54 -3.13
N LYS A 13 7.00 -3.54 -3.42
CA LYS A 13 6.17 -3.60 -4.63
C LYS A 13 4.87 -2.86 -4.37
N VAL A 14 4.54 -1.86 -5.19
CA VAL A 14 3.20 -1.26 -5.19
C VAL A 14 2.20 -2.32 -5.66
N THR A 15 1.22 -2.64 -4.82
CA THR A 15 0.21 -3.68 -5.08
C THR A 15 -1.16 -3.09 -5.41
N ALA A 16 -1.44 -1.88 -4.94
CA ALA A 16 -2.69 -1.19 -5.22
C ALA A 16 -2.51 0.33 -5.17
N VAL A 17 -3.21 1.02 -6.07
CA VAL A 17 -3.38 2.48 -6.04
C VAL A 17 -4.85 2.76 -6.29
N ARG A 18 -5.51 3.50 -5.39
CA ARG A 18 -6.91 3.90 -5.53
C ARG A 18 -7.11 5.34 -5.13
N LEU A 19 -7.81 6.12 -5.95
CA LEU A 19 -8.29 7.44 -5.57
C LEU A 19 -9.64 7.30 -4.86
N THR A 20 -9.77 7.92 -3.70
CA THR A 20 -10.98 7.89 -2.89
C THR A 20 -11.31 9.28 -2.36
N ARG A 21 -12.56 9.47 -1.96
CA ARG A 21 -12.99 10.68 -1.28
C ARG A 21 -12.79 10.50 0.22
N GLY A 22 -11.91 11.32 0.81
CA GLY A 22 -11.60 11.35 2.23
C GLY A 22 -12.60 12.18 3.02
N LYS A 23 -12.24 12.52 4.27
CA LYS A 23 -13.04 13.45 5.09
C LYS A 23 -13.12 14.82 4.38
N GLU A 24 -14.24 15.51 4.56
CA GLU A 24 -14.45 16.86 4.00
C GLU A 24 -14.34 16.91 2.47
N ASP A 25 -14.74 15.83 1.79
CA ASP A 25 -14.68 15.69 0.32
C ASP A 25 -13.27 15.81 -0.30
N LYS A 26 -12.21 15.77 0.50
CA LYS A 26 -10.83 15.88 0.03
C LYS A 26 -10.40 14.63 -0.76
N PRO A 27 -9.77 14.76 -1.93
CA PRO A 27 -9.28 13.62 -2.69
C PRO A 27 -8.05 13.00 -2.00
N VAL A 28 -8.08 11.68 -1.79
CA VAL A 28 -7.03 10.93 -1.10
C VAL A 28 -6.65 9.70 -1.91
N TRP A 29 -5.34 9.55 -2.15
CA TRP A 29 -4.77 8.32 -2.68
C TRP A 29 -4.56 7.30 -1.56
N SER A 30 -5.03 6.08 -1.79
CA SER A 30 -4.69 4.91 -0.99
C SER A 30 -3.70 4.05 -1.77
N VAL A 31 -2.48 3.94 -1.25
CA VAL A 31 -1.36 3.22 -1.89
C VAL A 31 -0.97 2.03 -1.02
N GLY A 32 -1.13 0.83 -1.54
CA GLY A 32 -0.66 -0.41 -0.92
C GLY A 32 0.73 -0.77 -1.42
N VAL A 33 1.68 -0.98 -0.51
CA VAL A 33 3.06 -1.35 -0.79
C VAL A 33 3.42 -2.60 0.01
N THR A 34 3.73 -3.70 -0.67
CA THR A 34 4.17 -4.94 -0.03
C THR A 34 5.69 -5.04 -0.06
N THR A 35 6.31 -5.20 1.09
CA THR A 35 7.76 -5.38 1.24
C THR A 35 8.16 -6.83 0.94
N ILE A 36 9.30 -7.02 0.28
CA ILE A 36 9.75 -8.36 -0.15
C ILE A 36 10.27 -9.17 1.05
N ARG A 37 10.93 -8.53 2.04
CA ARG A 37 11.41 -9.15 3.28
C ARG A 37 11.53 -8.09 4.41
N PRO A 38 10.86 -8.25 5.56
CA PRO A 38 9.76 -9.19 5.86
C PRO A 38 8.54 -8.93 4.96
N GLU A 39 7.75 -9.95 4.62
CA GLU A 39 6.45 -9.74 3.92
C GLU A 39 5.51 -8.95 4.84
N ASN A 40 5.48 -7.63 4.70
CA ASN A 40 4.48 -6.76 5.31
C ASN A 40 3.85 -5.90 4.24
N THR A 41 2.55 -5.64 4.37
CA THR A 41 1.86 -4.66 3.53
C THR A 41 1.72 -3.35 4.30
N HIS A 42 2.33 -2.31 3.77
CA HIS A 42 2.14 -0.93 4.21
C HIS A 42 1.03 -0.29 3.37
N ILE A 43 0.10 0.37 4.03
CA ILE A 43 -0.96 1.14 3.37
C ILE A 43 -0.75 2.60 3.74
N TYR A 44 -0.53 3.42 2.72
CA TYR A 44 -0.37 4.86 2.84
C TYR A 44 -1.63 5.56 2.33
N GLN A 45 -2.10 6.54 3.09
CA GLN A 45 -3.07 7.52 2.63
C GLN A 45 -2.31 8.81 2.36
N VAL A 46 -2.44 9.31 1.13
CA VAL A 46 -1.70 10.46 0.62
C VAL A 46 -2.71 11.49 0.14
N ASP A 47 -2.52 12.74 0.56
CA ASP A 47 -3.27 13.86 0.02
C ASP A 47 -2.99 13.98 -1.49
N ALA A 48 -4.05 13.97 -2.31
CA ALA A 48 -3.89 13.92 -3.76
C ALA A 48 -3.45 15.25 -4.39
N VAL A 49 -3.47 16.35 -3.64
CA VAL A 49 -3.09 17.68 -4.09
C VAL A 49 -1.65 17.99 -3.69
N THR A 50 -1.28 17.72 -2.44
CA THR A 50 0.06 18.06 -1.92
C THR A 50 1.06 16.92 -2.05
N GLY A 51 0.59 15.68 -2.18
CA GLY A 51 1.44 14.48 -2.17
C GLY A 51 1.94 14.10 -0.76
N GLU A 52 1.44 14.74 0.30
CA GLU A 52 1.84 14.45 1.67
C GLU A 52 1.14 13.20 2.22
N VAL A 53 1.87 12.38 2.97
CA VAL A 53 1.30 11.22 3.66
C VAL A 53 0.52 11.69 4.88
N VAL A 54 -0.81 11.59 4.83
CA VAL A 54 -1.70 11.96 5.94
C VAL A 54 -1.92 10.81 6.92
N ARG A 55 -1.70 9.56 6.50
CA ARG A 55 -1.79 8.38 7.36
C ARG A 55 -0.99 7.21 6.82
N SER A 56 -0.42 6.41 7.71
CA SER A 56 0.21 5.13 7.38
C SER A 56 -0.23 4.03 8.34
N ARG A 57 -0.39 2.81 7.84
CA ARG A 57 -0.55 1.61 8.67
C ARG A 57 0.19 0.42 8.08
N THR A 58 0.64 -0.48 8.94
CA THR A 58 1.28 -1.74 8.54
C THR A 58 0.39 -2.91 8.90
N THR A 59 0.16 -3.80 7.95
CA THR A 59 -0.55 -5.06 8.17
C THR A 59 0.39 -6.21 7.86
N LYS A 60 0.48 -7.17 8.80
CA LYS A 60 1.06 -8.49 8.50
C LYS A 60 0.23 -9.15 7.39
N PRO A 61 0.79 -10.07 6.59
CA PRO A 61 0.00 -10.83 5.63
C PRO A 61 -1.08 -11.57 6.43
N GLY A 62 -2.33 -11.15 6.25
CA GLY A 62 -3.46 -12.02 6.58
C GLY A 62 -3.48 -13.16 5.57
N PRO A 63 -4.19 -14.27 5.87
CA PRO A 63 -4.44 -15.28 4.85
C PRO A 63 -4.96 -14.59 3.58
N PRO A 64 -4.59 -15.09 2.39
CA PRO A 64 -4.97 -14.47 1.12
C PRO A 64 -6.46 -14.14 1.15
N PRO A 65 -6.91 -13.02 0.57
CA PRO A 65 -8.33 -12.73 0.50
C PRO A 65 -8.99 -13.94 -0.16
N SER A 66 -9.75 -14.70 0.64
CA SER A 66 -10.61 -15.76 0.12
C SER A 66 -11.35 -15.09 -1.02
N ALA A 67 -11.23 -15.65 -2.22
CA ALA A 67 -11.86 -15.12 -3.41
C ALA A 67 -13.37 -15.09 -3.18
N THR A 68 -13.88 -14.01 -2.57
CA THR A 68 -15.28 -13.66 -2.63
C THR A 68 -15.50 -13.28 -4.08
N ALA A 69 -15.98 -14.28 -4.80
CA ALA A 69 -16.43 -14.20 -6.18
C ALA A 69 -17.09 -12.84 -6.42
N SER A 70 -16.47 -12.03 -7.28
CA SER A 70 -17.26 -11.10 -8.07
C SER A 70 -18.12 -11.99 -8.96
N PRO A 71 -19.46 -11.96 -8.86
CA PRO A 71 -20.27 -12.65 -9.84
C PRO A 71 -19.99 -11.96 -11.18
N VAL A 72 -19.38 -12.71 -12.11
CA VAL A 72 -19.32 -12.31 -13.50
C VAL A 72 -20.75 -12.36 -14.04
N GLU A 73 -21.45 -11.23 -14.04
CA GLU A 73 -22.65 -11.07 -14.86
C GLU A 73 -22.20 -11.15 -16.33
N ARG A 74 -22.31 -12.35 -16.90
CA ARG A 74 -22.32 -12.53 -18.35
C ARG A 74 -23.67 -12.02 -18.85
N ARG A 75 -23.62 -11.08 -19.79
CA ARG A 75 -24.74 -10.75 -20.68
C ARG A 75 -25.03 -11.90 -21.64
#